data_AF-A0A5D3KGL9-F1
#
_entry.id   AF-A0A5D3KGL9-F1
#
_cell.length_a   1.000
_cell.length_b   1.000
_cell.length_c   1.000
_cell.angle_alpha   90.00
_cell.angle_beta   90.00
_cell.angle_gamma   90.00
#
_symmetry.space_group_name_H-M   'P 1'
#
loop_
_entity.id
_entity.type
_entity.pdbx_description
1 polymer ?
#
loop_
_entity_poly.entity_id
_entity_poly.type
_entity_poly.pdbx_seq_one_letter_code
_entity_poly.pdbx_strand_id
1 'polypeptide(L)' 'MFDSVTTALLRAVLDEVCESVSRDQTGTRPHVASKILEAATRGDTSPDDLRQVGRKDLSEAPTMWR' A
#
# COMPACT_ATOMS: atom_id res chain seq x y z
N MET A 1 -7.16 9.20 -13.11
CA MET A 1 -6.88 7.80 -13.50
C MET A 1 -5.39 7.67 -13.67
N PHE A 2 -4.74 6.69 -13.04
CA PHE A 2 -3.29 6.48 -13.15
C PHE A 2 -2.95 5.83 -14.50
N ASP A 3 -1.76 6.13 -15.04
CA ASP A 3 -1.26 5.42 -16.20
C ASP A 3 -0.98 3.94 -15.87
N SER A 4 -0.92 3.10 -16.90
CA SER A 4 -0.49 1.70 -16.82
C SER A 4 0.80 1.51 -16.02
N VAL A 5 1.80 2.37 -16.22
CA VAL A 5 3.10 2.30 -15.52
C VAL A 5 2.93 2.55 -14.03
N THR A 6 2.23 3.62 -13.66
CA THR A 6 1.96 3.96 -12.26
C THR A 6 1.10 2.87 -11.61
N THR A 7 0.13 2.32 -12.32
CA THR A 7 -0.72 1.23 -11.80
C THR A 7 0.09 -0.05 -11.55
N ALA A 8 1.04 -0.39 -12.43
CA ALA A 8 1.94 -1.53 -12.23
C ALA A 8 2.86 -1.31 -11.02
N LEU A 9 3.40 -0.10 -10.87
CA LEU A 9 4.20 0.28 -9.70
C LEU A 9 3.41 0.13 -8.39
N LEU A 10 2.20 0.68 -8.34
CA LEU A 10 1.33 0.62 -7.16
C LEU A 10 1.01 -0.82 -6.76
N ARG A 11 0.75 -1.70 -7.74
CA ARG A 11 0.54 -3.13 -7.48
C ARG A 11 1.79 -3.81 -6.94
N ALA A 12 2.96 -3.53 -7.51
CA ALA A 12 4.22 -4.11 -7.05
C ALA A 12 4.55 -3.66 -5.62
N VAL A 13 4.37 -2.37 -5.31
CA VAL A 13 4.58 -1.85 -3.95
C VAL A 13 3.59 -2.46 -2.96
N LEU A 14 2.32 -2.56 -3.32
CA LEU A 14 1.31 -3.19 -2.45
C LEU A 14 1.64 -4.67 -2.17
N ASP A 15 2.06 -5.42 -3.20
CA ASP A 15 2.39 -6.84 -3.03
C ASP A 15 3.60 -7.03 -2.12
N GLU A 16 4.64 -6.20 -2.28
CA GLU A 16 5.81 -6.19 -1.40
C GLU A 16 5.46 -5.82 0.05
N VAL A 17 4.73 -4.72 0.26
CA VAL A 17 4.36 -4.25 1.61
C VAL A 17 3.47 -5.27 2.32
N CYS A 18 2.58 -5.93 1.59
CA CYS A 18 1.68 -6.94 2.13
C CYS A 18 2.22 -8.37 2.05
N GLU A 19 3.51 -8.60 1.75
CA GLU A 19 4.10 -9.95 1.68
C GLU A 19 3.87 -10.75 2.97
N SER A 20 4.00 -10.07 4.12
CA SER A 20 3.79 -10.66 5.44
C SER A 20 2.32 -10.69 5.89
N VAL A 21 1.40 -10.14 5.10
CA VAL A 21 -0.03 -10.06 5.42
C VAL A 21 -0.76 -11.18 4.70
N SER A 22 -1.46 -12.02 5.46
CA SER A 22 -2.26 -13.10 4.89
C SER A 22 -3.27 -12.56 3.89
N ARG A 23 -3.49 -13.27 2.77
CA ARG A 23 -4.49 -12.85 1.77
C ARG A 23 -5.92 -12.78 2.30
N ASP A 24 -6.19 -13.50 3.39
CA ASP A 24 -7.49 -13.53 4.08
C ASP A 24 -7.76 -12.28 4.94
N GLN A 25 -6.73 -11.47 5.21
CA GLN A 25 -6.84 -10.20 5.94
C GLN A 25 -7.57 -9.16 5.09
N THR A 26 -8.89 -9.19 5.18
CA THR A 26 -9.84 -8.30 4.49
C THR A 26 -9.87 -6.89 5.06
N GLY A 27 -9.24 -6.64 6.22
CA GLY A 27 -9.09 -5.28 6.79
C GLY A 27 -7.78 -4.61 6.36
N THR A 28 -6.65 -5.26 6.62
CA THR A 28 -5.33 -4.63 6.48
C THR A 28 -4.92 -4.37 5.03
N ARG A 29 -5.04 -5.36 4.14
CA ARG A 29 -4.61 -5.21 2.74
C ARG A 29 -5.32 -4.08 1.97
N PRO A 30 -6.66 -3.94 2.02
CA PRO A 30 -7.34 -2.83 1.34
C PRO A 30 -7.09 -1.47 2.00
N HIS A 31 -6.82 -1.43 3.31
CA HIS A 31 -6.45 -0.19 4.00
C HIS A 31 -5.10 0.34 3.50
N VAL A 32 -4.09 -0.53 3.50
CA VAL A 32 -2.75 -0.22 2.98
C VAL A 32 -2.81 0.19 1.50
N ALA A 33 -3.58 -0.52 0.68
CA ALA A 33 -3.81 -0.17 -0.72
C ALA A 33 -4.39 1.24 -0.87
N SER A 34 -5.39 1.60 -0.04
CA SER A 34 -6.01 2.93 -0.06
C SER A 34 -5.02 4.03 0.29
N LYS A 35 -4.11 3.79 1.25
CA LYS A 35 -3.09 4.75 1.67
C LYS A 35 -2.01 4.97 0.61
N ILE A 36 -1.55 3.90 -0.02
CA ILE A 36 -0.62 3.98 -1.14
C ILE A 36 -1.26 4.75 -2.32
N LEU A 37 -2.54 4.50 -2.61
CA LEU A 37 -3.28 5.24 -3.64
C LEU A 37 -3.46 6.73 -3.29
N GLU A 38 -3.70 7.06 -2.03
CA GLU A 38 -3.81 8.44 -1.57
C GLU A 38 -2.48 9.19 -1.77
N ALA A 39 -1.35 8.60 -1.39
CA ALA A 39 -0.02 9.18 -1.60
C ALA A 39 0.25 9.42 -3.10
N ALA A 40 -0.03 8.43 -3.95
CA ALA A 40 0.09 8.58 -5.39
C ALA A 40 -0.82 9.67 -5.98
N THR A 41 -2.01 9.86 -5.39
CA THR A 41 -2.94 10.94 -5.79
C THR A 41 -2.42 12.31 -5.38
N ARG A 42 -1.64 12.41 -4.29
CA ARG A 42 -0.99 13.65 -3.83
C ARG A 42 0.28 14.01 -4.63
N GLY A 43 0.77 13.10 -5.46
CA GLY A 43 1.93 13.30 -6.33
C GLY A 43 3.14 12.43 -5.96
N ASP A 44 3.07 11.68 -4.86
CA ASP A 44 4.12 10.77 -4.44
C ASP A 44 4.11 9.53 -5.33
N THR A 45 4.95 9.53 -6.36
CA THR A 45 5.07 8.42 -7.33
C THR A 45 6.38 7.67 -7.21
N SER A 46 7.24 8.07 -6.27
CA SER A 46 8.48 7.36 -5.99
C SER A 46 8.18 6.02 -5.31
N PRO A 47 8.76 4.90 -5.80
CA PRO A 47 8.54 3.59 -5.19
C PRO A 47 8.95 3.53 -3.72
N ASP A 48 10.00 4.25 -3.34
CA ASP A 48 10.49 4.26 -1.95
C ASP A 48 9.50 4.94 -1.01
N ASP A 49 8.94 6.08 -1.43
CA ASP A 49 7.96 6.85 -0.67
C ASP A 49 6.66 6.04 -0.48
N LEU A 50 6.18 5.41 -1.56
CA LEU A 50 4.99 4.56 -1.52
C LEU A 50 5.20 3.34 -0.61
N ARG A 51 6.39 2.73 -0.62
CA ARG A 51 6.73 1.64 0.32
C ARG A 51 6.77 2.14 1.76
N GLN A 52 7.36 3.31 2.00
CA GLN A 52 7.44 3.89 3.32
C GLN A 52 6.06 4.18 3.89
N VAL A 53 5.17 4.80 3.10
CA VAL A 53 3.77 5.04 3.47
C VAL A 53 3.07 3.72 3.79
N GLY A 54 3.18 2.71 2.92
CA GLY A 54 2.53 1.43 3.14
C GLY A 54 3.06 0.67 4.38
N ARG A 55 4.38 0.65 4.60
CA ARG A 55 4.99 -0.01 5.77
C ARG A 55 4.67 0.70 7.08
N LYS A 56 4.65 2.03 7.05
CA LYS A 56 4.26 2.84 8.19
C LYS A 56 2.81 2.55 8.57
N ASP A 57 1.91 2.58 7.59
CA ASP A 57 0.50 2.26 7.80
C ASP A 57 0.30 0.84 8.33
N LEU A 58 1.00 -0.15 7.76
CA LEU A 58 0.99 -1.53 8.25
C LEU A 58 1.53 -1.68 9.68
N SER A 59 2.53 -0.86 10.05
CA SER A 59 3.11 -0.89 11.39
C SER A 59 2.16 -0.27 12.42
N GLU A 60 1.52 0.85 12.05
CA GLU A 60 0.53 1.57 12.86
C GLU A 60 -0.86 0.90 12.86
N ALA A 61 -1.09 -0.06 11.95
CA ALA A 61 -2.34 -0.80 11.88
C ALA A 61 -2.65 -1.46 13.24
N PRO A 62 -3.83 -1.19 13.81
CA PRO A 62 -4.22 -1.75 15.10
C PRO A 62 -4.20 -3.28 15.04
N THR A 63 -3.83 -3.90 16.15
CA THR A 63 -3.77 -5.37 16.29
C THR A 63 -5.10 -6.07 16.03
N MET A 64 -6.22 -5.34 16.08
CA MET A 64 -7.55 -5.85 15.69
C MET A 64 -7.68 -6.15 14.18
N TRP A 65 -6.78 -5.63 13.34
CA TRP A 65 -6.76 -5.86 11.89
C TRP A 65 -5.59 -6.73 11.44
N ARG A 66 -4.70 -7.13 12.36
CA ARG A 66 -3.49 -7.93 12.07
C ARG A 66 -3.80 -9.42 12.00
#